data_AF-A0A7K0NJR6-F1
#
_entry.id   AF-A0A7K0NJR6-F1
#
_cell.length_a   1.000
_cell.length_b   1.000
_cell.length_c   1.000
_cell.angle_alpha   90.00
_cell.angle_beta   90.00
_cell.angle_gamma   90.00
#
_symmetry.space_group_name_H-M   'P 1'
#
loop_
_entity.id
_entity.type
_entity.pdbx_description
1 polymer ?
#
loop_
_entity_poly.entity_id
_entity_poly.type
_entity_poly.pdbx_seq_one_letter_code
_entity_poly.pdbx_strand_id
1 'polypeptide(L)'
;MLLKKKSIAIISVLTILTLSLTLPQSANADKGYRYWGYFQASAGASTWTAAMTGPTTTLKDGDVEGWTFTASSNDIPATEPMAAPDFASLCDGTSEVAGKIRVGIVVDFGTADIAPSGENPKEVITDCAL
;
A
#
# COMPACT_ATOMS: atom_id res chain seq x y z
N MET A 1 -22.26 15.31 53.64
CA MET A 1 -22.77 14.89 52.30
C MET A 1 -22.06 15.58 51.13
N LEU A 2 -21.73 16.89 51.22
CA LEU A 2 -21.04 17.63 50.14
C LEU A 2 -19.59 17.16 49.87
N LEU A 3 -18.81 16.78 50.89
CA LEU A 3 -17.42 16.29 50.68
C LEU A 3 -17.39 14.99 49.86
N LYS A 4 -18.29 14.03 50.15
CA LYS A 4 -18.41 12.78 49.37
C LYS A 4 -18.75 13.02 47.90
N LYS A 5 -19.60 14.01 47.59
CA LYS A 5 -19.92 14.40 46.20
C LYS A 5 -18.71 15.00 45.46
N LYS A 6 -17.92 15.84 46.13
CA LYS A 6 -16.67 16.39 45.57
C LYS A 6 -15.63 15.30 45.31
N SER A 7 -15.46 14.35 46.23
CA SER A 7 -14.54 13.22 46.05
C SER A 7 -14.94 12.32 44.89
N ILE A 8 -16.24 12.02 44.72
CA ILE A 8 -16.74 11.24 43.59
C ILE A 8 -16.49 11.97 42.27
N ALA A 9 -16.76 13.28 42.21
CA ALA A 9 -16.52 14.09 41.01
C ALA A 9 -15.02 14.13 40.62
N ILE A 10 -14.13 14.27 41.60
CA ILE A 10 -12.68 14.26 41.37
C ILE A 10 -12.21 12.89 40.85
N ILE A 11 -12.69 11.80 41.45
CA ILE A 11 -12.34 10.45 41.01
C ILE A 11 -12.84 10.24 39.58
N SER A 12 -14.08 10.61 39.26
CA SER A 12 -14.63 10.47 37.89
C SER A 12 -13.83 11.26 36.86
N VAL A 13 -13.46 12.50 37.16
CA VAL A 13 -12.62 13.32 36.26
C VAL A 13 -11.23 12.69 36.07
N LEU A 14 -10.63 12.19 37.15
CA LEU A 14 -9.32 11.55 37.09
C LEU A 14 -9.38 10.26 36.27
N THR A 15 -10.41 9.43 36.45
CA THR A 15 -10.60 8.19 35.68
C THR A 15 -10.78 8.48 34.19
N ILE A 16 -11.58 9.49 33.82
CA ILE A 16 -11.77 9.89 32.42
C ILE A 16 -10.46 10.41 31.82
N LEU A 17 -9.71 11.22 32.56
CA LEU A 17 -8.42 11.74 32.11
C LEU A 17 -7.40 10.62 31.91
N THR A 18 -7.32 9.65 32.83
CA THR A 18 -6.45 8.48 32.68
C THR A 18 -6.84 7.58 31.52
N LEU A 19 -8.14 7.38 31.26
CA LEU A 19 -8.60 6.61 30.09
C LEU A 19 -8.23 7.30 28.78
N SER A 20 -8.28 8.64 28.74
CA SER A 20 -7.95 9.44 27.56
C SER A 20 -6.48 9.30 27.15
N LEU A 21 -5.59 9.06 28.13
CA LEU A 21 -4.14 8.88 27.92
C LEU A 21 -3.76 7.47 27.47
N THR A 22 -4.65 6.48 27.63
CA THR A 22 -4.38 5.07 27.26
C THR A 22 -4.94 4.67 25.91
N LEU A 23 -5.77 5.51 25.28
CA LEU A 23 -6.24 5.24 23.93
C LEU A 23 -5.07 5.45 22.96
N PRO A 24 -4.76 4.49 22.07
CA PRO A 24 -3.77 4.72 21.04
C PRO A 24 -4.26 5.88 20.17
N GLN A 25 -3.67 7.06 20.35
CA GLN A 25 -3.89 8.18 19.46
C GLN A 25 -3.26 7.78 18.12
N SER A 26 -4.09 7.55 17.10
CA SER A 26 -3.63 7.42 15.73
C SER A 26 -3.02 8.76 15.31
N ALA A 27 -1.71 8.92 15.52
CA ALA A 27 -0.95 10.14 15.27
C ALA A 27 -0.89 10.58 13.78
N ASN A 28 -1.72 10.01 12.91
CA ASN A 28 -1.65 10.15 11.47
C ASN A 28 -2.98 10.50 10.80
N ALA A 29 -4.04 10.84 11.56
CA ALA A 29 -5.35 11.19 10.97
C ALA A 29 -5.25 12.32 9.92
N ASP A 30 -4.36 13.30 10.13
CA ASP A 30 -4.15 14.43 9.20
C ASP A 30 -3.18 14.10 8.03
N LYS A 31 -2.45 12.98 8.12
CA LYS A 31 -1.46 12.57 7.10
C LYS A 31 -2.01 11.59 6.06
N GLY A 32 -3.27 11.16 6.21
CA GLY A 32 -3.89 10.18 5.34
C GLY A 32 -3.52 8.73 5.66
N TYR A 33 -3.89 7.83 4.76
CA TYR A 33 -3.69 6.39 4.91
C TYR A 33 -2.50 5.93 4.08
N ARG A 34 -1.76 4.95 4.61
CA ARG A 34 -0.77 4.19 3.86
C ARG A 34 -1.40 2.92 3.34
N TYR A 35 -1.21 2.62 2.06
CA TYR A 35 -1.85 1.50 1.41
C TYR A 35 -1.07 1.05 0.18
N TRP A 36 -1.42 -0.12 -0.35
CA TRP A 36 -0.90 -0.64 -1.60
C TRP A 36 -1.83 -0.24 -2.75
N GLY A 37 -1.34 0.58 -3.68
CA GLY A 37 -1.95 0.80 -4.97
C GLY A 37 -1.70 -0.41 -5.89
N TYR A 38 -2.69 -0.74 -6.72
CA TYR A 38 -2.59 -1.83 -7.69
C TYR A 38 -2.80 -1.29 -9.10
N PHE A 39 -1.91 -1.71 -10.00
CA PHE A 39 -1.78 -1.21 -11.36
C PHE A 39 -1.61 -2.36 -12.32
N GLN A 40 -2.06 -2.14 -13.55
CA GLN A 40 -1.98 -3.11 -14.63
C GLN A 40 -1.51 -2.40 -15.89
N ALA A 41 -0.80 -3.14 -16.72
CA ALA A 41 -0.49 -2.76 -18.09
C ALA A 41 -0.73 -3.98 -18.98
N SER A 42 -1.50 -3.79 -20.04
CA SER A 42 -1.71 -4.83 -21.04
C SER A 42 -0.43 -5.06 -21.84
N ALA A 43 -0.28 -6.26 -22.42
CA ALA A 43 0.83 -6.56 -23.34
C ALA A 43 1.17 -5.44 -24.32
N GLY A 44 2.44 -5.00 -24.30
CA GLY A 44 2.97 -3.94 -25.16
C GLY A 44 2.66 -2.50 -24.72
N ALA A 45 1.93 -2.29 -23.62
CA ALA A 45 1.74 -0.96 -23.05
C ALA A 45 3.02 -0.47 -22.36
N SER A 46 3.23 0.85 -22.38
CA SER A 46 4.39 1.51 -21.76
C SER A 46 4.03 2.35 -20.53
N THR A 47 2.76 2.38 -20.15
CA THR A 47 2.23 3.22 -19.06
C THR A 47 1.34 2.39 -18.15
N TRP A 48 1.37 2.70 -16.85
CA TRP A 48 0.51 2.05 -15.88
C TRP A 48 -0.95 2.51 -16.01
N THR A 49 -1.87 1.58 -15.75
CA THR A 49 -3.28 1.88 -15.53
C THR A 49 -3.64 1.48 -14.10
N ALA A 50 -4.17 2.41 -13.31
CA ALA A 50 -4.68 2.06 -11.99
C ALA A 50 -5.81 1.02 -12.13
N ALA A 51 -5.69 -0.07 -11.39
CA ALA A 51 -6.64 -1.17 -11.48
C ALA A 51 -7.97 -0.80 -10.80
N MET A 52 -9.08 -1.10 -11.46
CA MET A 52 -10.44 -0.93 -10.91
C MET A 52 -10.97 -2.22 -10.25
N THR A 53 -10.18 -3.30 -10.31
CA THR A 53 -10.46 -4.61 -9.73
C THR A 53 -9.29 -5.06 -8.86
N GLY A 54 -9.49 -6.05 -8.00
CA GLY A 54 -8.39 -6.71 -7.30
C GLY A 54 -7.60 -7.67 -8.19
N PRO A 55 -6.51 -8.27 -7.67
CA PRO A 55 -5.58 -9.14 -8.40
C PRO A 55 -6.12 -10.55 -8.71
N THR A 56 -7.45 -10.72 -8.70
CA THR A 56 -8.12 -11.97 -9.08
C THR A 56 -8.67 -11.92 -10.51
N THR A 57 -8.18 -10.98 -11.32
CA THR A 57 -8.61 -10.80 -12.71
C THR A 57 -7.93 -11.80 -13.64
N THR A 58 -8.52 -12.00 -14.83
CA THR A 58 -7.91 -12.84 -15.86
C THR A 58 -6.80 -12.07 -16.57
N LEU A 59 -5.59 -12.63 -16.55
CA LEU A 59 -4.41 -12.08 -17.21
C LEU A 59 -4.15 -12.77 -18.56
N LYS A 60 -3.33 -12.13 -19.38
CA LYS A 60 -2.84 -12.64 -20.67
C LYS A 60 -1.31 -12.67 -20.68
N ASP A 61 -0.75 -13.50 -21.54
CA ASP A 61 0.70 -13.47 -21.79
C ASP A 61 1.11 -12.06 -22.25
N GLY A 62 2.17 -11.53 -21.64
CA GLY A 62 2.63 -10.18 -21.92
C GLY A 62 2.09 -9.09 -20.97
N ASP A 63 1.07 -9.39 -20.17
CA ASP A 63 0.56 -8.42 -19.20
C ASP A 63 1.58 -8.17 -18.08
N VAL A 64 1.51 -7.00 -17.46
CA VAL A 64 2.32 -6.62 -16.30
C VAL A 64 1.42 -6.18 -15.16
N GLU A 65 1.68 -6.72 -13.96
CA GLU A 65 1.04 -6.32 -12.71
C GLU A 65 2.01 -5.53 -11.83
N GLY A 66 1.50 -4.45 -11.25
CA GLY A 66 2.28 -3.53 -10.43
C GLY A 66 1.59 -3.25 -9.10
N TRP A 67 2.36 -3.27 -8.02
CA TRP A 67 1.95 -2.78 -6.72
C TRP A 67 2.91 -1.70 -6.25
N THR A 68 2.36 -0.68 -5.60
CA THR A 68 3.16 0.40 -5.01
C THR A 68 2.63 0.80 -3.65
N PHE A 69 3.50 0.85 -2.67
CA PHE A 69 3.16 1.35 -1.35
C PHE A 69 3.16 2.88 -1.39
N THR A 70 2.03 3.49 -1.07
CA THR A 70 1.82 4.94 -1.13
C THR A 70 1.17 5.46 0.14
N ALA A 71 1.26 6.77 0.36
CA ALA A 71 0.54 7.46 1.42
C ALA A 71 -0.25 8.63 0.83
N SER A 72 -1.53 8.73 1.16
CA SER A 72 -2.39 9.80 0.66
C SER A 72 -3.53 10.12 1.61
N SER A 73 -3.87 11.40 1.75
CA SER A 73 -5.05 11.87 2.46
C SER A 73 -6.29 11.98 1.55
N ASN A 74 -6.10 12.31 0.27
CA ASN A 74 -7.19 12.68 -0.65
C ASN A 74 -7.09 12.08 -2.07
N ASP A 75 -5.95 11.52 -2.46
CA ASP A 75 -5.68 11.01 -3.80
C ASP A 75 -5.91 9.50 -3.91
N ILE A 76 -6.97 9.16 -4.64
CA ILE A 76 -7.20 7.87 -5.32
C ILE A 76 -7.32 8.27 -6.81
N PRO A 77 -6.54 7.68 -7.73
CA PRO A 77 -5.68 6.52 -7.55
C PRO A 77 -4.35 6.84 -6.87
N ALA A 78 -3.67 5.77 -6.42
CA ALA A 78 -2.29 5.84 -5.93
C ALA A 78 -1.34 6.48 -6.95
N THR A 79 -0.16 6.90 -6.49
CA THR A 79 1.00 7.10 -7.38
C THR A 79 1.34 5.79 -8.07
N GLU A 80 1.74 5.80 -9.33
CA GLU A 80 2.14 4.58 -10.07
C GLU A 80 3.52 4.04 -9.61
N PRO A 81 3.82 2.75 -9.84
CA PRO A 81 5.15 2.19 -9.56
C PRO A 81 6.26 2.94 -10.31
N MET A 82 7.41 3.12 -9.66
CA MET A 82 8.58 3.81 -10.22
C MET A 82 9.20 3.06 -11.41
N ALA A 83 9.17 1.74 -11.39
CA ALA A 83 9.59 0.93 -12.52
C ALA A 83 8.49 0.90 -13.59
N ALA A 84 8.88 1.06 -14.86
CA ALA A 84 7.96 1.00 -15.99
C ALA A 84 7.40 -0.43 -16.16
N PRO A 85 6.18 -0.58 -16.72
CA PRO A 85 5.60 -1.89 -17.01
C PRO A 85 6.21 -2.54 -18.27
N ASP A 86 7.53 -2.63 -18.34
CA ASP A 86 8.26 -3.13 -19.50
C ASP A 86 8.37 -4.65 -19.47
N PHE A 87 7.34 -5.33 -20.00
CA PHE A 87 7.30 -6.79 -20.08
C PHE A 87 8.55 -7.40 -20.72
N ALA A 88 9.11 -6.76 -21.77
CA ALA A 88 10.26 -7.31 -22.48
C ALA A 88 11.49 -7.37 -21.59
N SER A 89 11.70 -6.35 -20.76
CA SER A 89 12.78 -6.33 -19.78
C SER A 89 12.48 -7.22 -18.56
N LEU A 90 11.25 -7.21 -18.06
CA LEU A 90 10.85 -7.97 -16.87
C LEU A 90 10.90 -9.49 -17.09
N CYS A 91 10.53 -9.95 -18.28
CA CYS A 91 10.48 -11.35 -18.65
C CYS A 91 11.62 -11.79 -19.57
N ASP A 92 12.71 -11.02 -19.63
CA ASP A 92 13.91 -11.44 -20.35
C ASP A 92 14.44 -12.77 -19.79
N GLY A 93 14.74 -13.71 -20.68
CA GLY A 93 15.13 -15.07 -20.31
C GLY A 93 13.98 -16.03 -19.92
N THR A 94 12.75 -15.55 -19.75
CA THR A 94 11.58 -16.42 -19.48
C THR A 94 10.99 -16.94 -20.78
N SER A 95 11.25 -18.22 -21.06
CA SER A 95 10.74 -18.90 -22.25
C SER A 95 9.24 -19.17 -22.18
N GLU A 96 8.57 -19.13 -23.34
CA GLU A 96 7.18 -19.54 -23.47
C GLU A 96 7.00 -21.03 -23.16
N VAL A 97 5.93 -21.34 -22.43
CA VAL A 97 5.52 -22.71 -22.14
C VAL A 97 4.08 -22.92 -22.58
N ALA A 98 3.83 -23.99 -23.34
CA ALA A 98 2.52 -24.29 -23.87
C ALA A 98 1.47 -24.41 -22.75
N GLY A 99 0.35 -23.70 -22.90
CA GLY A 99 -0.75 -23.68 -21.92
C GLY A 99 -0.50 -22.79 -20.70
N LYS A 100 0.59 -22.04 -20.66
CA LYS A 100 0.90 -21.04 -19.63
C LYS A 100 0.95 -19.63 -20.22
N ILE A 101 0.97 -18.64 -19.34
CA ILE A 101 1.18 -17.23 -19.67
C ILE A 101 2.34 -16.69 -18.85
N ARG A 102 3.05 -15.71 -19.36
CA ARG A 102 4.04 -14.93 -18.64
C ARG A 102 3.44 -13.60 -18.22
N VAL A 103 3.70 -13.22 -16.99
CA VAL A 103 3.24 -11.94 -16.43
C VAL A 103 4.42 -11.25 -15.78
N GLY A 104 4.72 -10.02 -16.20
CA GLY A 104 5.72 -9.19 -15.55
C GLY A 104 5.19 -8.72 -14.19
N ILE A 105 6.05 -8.72 -13.17
CA ILE A 105 5.68 -8.36 -11.80
C ILE A 105 6.56 -7.21 -11.34
N VAL A 106 5.94 -6.15 -10.82
CA VAL A 106 6.61 -5.02 -10.17
C VAL A 106 6.04 -4.81 -8.77
N VAL A 107 6.87 -4.84 -7.74
CA VAL A 107 6.48 -4.48 -6.37
C VAL A 107 7.37 -3.36 -5.87
N ASP A 108 6.80 -2.17 -5.77
CA ASP A 108 7.44 -0.95 -5.35
C ASP A 108 7.08 -0.63 -3.89
N PHE A 109 8.10 -0.55 -3.02
CA PHE A 109 7.89 -0.29 -1.58
C PHE A 109 7.71 1.19 -1.25
N GLY A 110 7.68 2.05 -2.27
CA GLY A 110 7.52 3.48 -2.12
C GLY A 110 8.76 4.15 -1.54
N THR A 111 8.63 5.44 -1.30
CA THR A 111 9.74 6.29 -0.88
C THR A 111 9.97 6.25 0.63
N ALA A 112 11.18 6.62 1.06
CA ALA A 112 11.56 6.56 2.47
C ALA A 112 10.75 7.50 3.39
N ASP A 113 10.19 8.59 2.86
CA ASP A 113 9.40 9.56 3.62
C ASP A 113 8.03 9.01 4.08
N ILE A 114 7.52 7.96 3.43
CA ILE A 114 6.26 7.31 3.80
C ILE A 114 6.44 5.99 4.57
N ALA A 115 7.68 5.52 4.72
CA ALA A 115 7.99 4.30 5.44
C ALA A 115 7.55 4.36 6.91
N PRO A 116 7.15 3.22 7.53
CA PRO A 116 6.98 3.15 8.97
C PRO A 116 8.25 3.55 9.73
N SER A 117 8.09 4.07 10.95
CA SER A 117 9.25 4.52 11.74
C SER A 117 10.18 3.35 12.07
N GLY A 118 11.47 3.52 11.78
CA GLY A 118 12.49 2.49 12.00
C GLY A 118 12.62 1.47 10.86
N GLU A 119 11.81 1.60 9.80
CA GLU A 119 11.90 0.77 8.60
C GLU A 119 12.53 1.54 7.45
N ASN A 120 13.24 0.83 6.57
CA ASN A 120 13.71 1.35 5.30
C ASN A 120 12.99 0.58 4.18
N PRO A 121 12.41 1.25 3.17
CA PRO A 121 11.84 0.56 2.03
C PRO A 121 12.87 -0.35 1.37
N LYS A 122 12.43 -1.49 0.88
CA LYS A 122 13.26 -2.36 0.04
C LYS A 122 13.38 -1.76 -1.36
N GLU A 123 14.39 -2.20 -2.09
CA GLU A 123 14.45 -1.95 -3.53
C GLU A 123 13.22 -2.55 -4.23
N VAL A 124 12.85 -1.94 -5.36
CA VAL A 124 11.74 -2.42 -6.18
C VAL A 124 12.02 -3.85 -6.62
N ILE A 125 11.06 -4.75 -6.39
CA ILE A 125 11.14 -6.11 -6.90
C ILE A 125 10.59 -6.11 -8.32
N THR A 126 11.38 -6.64 -9.24
CA THR A 126 10.99 -6.91 -10.62
C THR A 126 11.19 -8.39 -10.89
N ASP A 127 10.16 -9.06 -11.42
CA ASP A 127 10.21 -10.50 -11.71
C ASP A 127 9.28 -10.86 -12.88
N CYS A 128 9.35 -12.11 -13.33
CA CYS A 128 8.44 -12.68 -14.32
C CYS A 128 7.82 -13.98 -13.79
N ALA A 129 6.50 -14.01 -13.69
CA ALA A 129 5.74 -15.20 -13.32
C ALA A 129 5.37 -16.03 -14.56
N LEU A 130 5.39 -17.37 -14.44
CA LEU A 130 5.07 -18.34 -15.51
C LEU A 130 4.09 -19.46 -15.08
#